data_AF-A0A8T7I7B3-F1
#
_entry.id   AF-A0A8T7I7B3-F1
#
_cell.length_a   1.000
_cell.length_b   1.000
_cell.length_c   1.000
_cell.angle_alpha   90.00
_cell.angle_beta   90.00
_cell.angle_gamma   90.00
#
_symmetry.space_group_name_H-M   'P 1'
#
loop_
_entity.id
_entity.type
_entity.pdbx_description
1 polymer ?
#
loop_
_entity_poly.entity_id
_entity_poly.type
_entity_poly.pdbx_seq_one_letter_code
_entity_poly.pdbx_strand_id
1 'polypeptide(L)'
;MKTFRSLFQSLLLLTTLSLHSFVSGATIDPKRFDELNKDMRIMKKIIETSIADDNRYSNRVEAIYLADQGMVFTIFSSSLIPLPDFNGDWEAWGESIGAHTLSVVRDAIPAVAPVLPPEARAEMEAEIEDSLAELEGEFSGPASDREGLRELREQARQQREEYRDNLRKLREIERESYRAETERKEELDKERSLVEKAIEKYKSQLQQYEKKMAELRETRQKKQLEQQMAMMKQTISALCDYQASLRTLPDDEHVTLIFEKFGDSRKQDKIMVFKKSTLEDCESTTSGINKLISEATQYSQ
;
A
#
# COMPACT_ATOMS: atom_id res chain seq x y z
N MET A 1 85.26 22.18 -32.56
CA MET A 1 84.00 21.71 -33.21
C MET A 1 83.06 21.31 -32.10
N LYS A 2 82.05 22.15 -31.82
CA LYS A 2 80.66 21.99 -32.32
C LYS A 2 79.90 20.97 -31.45
N THR A 3 79.22 21.43 -30.40
CA THR A 3 77.78 21.80 -30.39
C THR A 3 76.87 20.59 -30.61
N PHE A 4 76.18 20.13 -29.57
CA PHE A 4 74.77 19.69 -29.54
C PHE A 4 74.53 18.82 -28.30
N ARG A 5 74.01 19.41 -27.21
CA ARG A 5 73.17 18.77 -26.16
C ARG A 5 73.10 19.69 -24.93
N SER A 6 72.37 20.78 -25.06
CA SER A 6 71.98 21.62 -23.92
C SER A 6 70.81 22.49 -24.36
N LEU A 7 69.67 21.87 -24.66
CA LEU A 7 68.44 22.60 -25.04
C LEU A 7 67.17 21.77 -24.80
N PHE A 8 67.14 20.94 -23.75
CA PHE A 8 65.95 20.11 -23.43
C PHE A 8 65.73 19.88 -21.93
N GLN A 9 66.04 20.87 -21.08
CA GLN A 9 65.85 20.74 -19.63
C GLN A 9 65.21 21.95 -18.95
N SER A 10 64.58 22.85 -19.71
CA SER A 10 63.98 24.06 -19.14
C SER A 10 62.68 24.43 -19.84
N LEU A 11 61.70 23.51 -19.85
CA LEU A 11 60.31 23.84 -20.14
C LEU A 11 59.37 22.74 -19.64
N LEU A 12 59.23 22.62 -18.31
CA LEU A 12 58.15 21.85 -17.67
C LEU A 12 57.88 22.44 -16.28
N LEU A 13 57.59 23.73 -16.29
CA LEU A 13 56.92 24.45 -15.22
C LEU A 13 55.66 25.02 -15.87
N LEU A 14 54.52 24.78 -15.21
CA LEU A 14 53.13 25.12 -15.53
C LEU A 14 52.25 23.95 -16.00
N THR A 15 51.10 23.89 -15.33
CA THR A 15 49.87 23.12 -15.55
C THR A 15 49.83 21.67 -15.06
N THR A 16 49.82 21.50 -13.73
CA THR A 16 48.87 20.59 -13.09
C THR A 16 48.24 21.33 -11.91
N LEU A 17 47.28 22.20 -12.23
CA LEU A 17 46.33 22.73 -11.26
C LEU A 17 45.44 21.54 -10.86
N SER A 18 45.85 20.79 -9.85
CA SER A 18 45.00 19.78 -9.23
C SER A 18 43.84 20.50 -8.56
N LEU A 19 42.67 20.47 -9.22
CA LEU A 19 41.38 20.70 -8.58
C LEU A 19 41.28 19.74 -7.40
N HIS A 20 41.62 20.23 -6.21
CA HIS A 20 41.12 19.64 -4.99
C HIS A 20 39.66 20.09 -4.92
N SER A 21 38.76 19.29 -5.46
CA SER A 21 37.38 19.33 -5.02
C SER A 21 37.41 19.02 -3.54
N PHE A 22 37.45 20.06 -2.71
CA PHE A 22 37.06 19.95 -1.32
C PHE A 22 35.62 19.45 -1.36
N VAL A 23 35.45 18.16 -1.13
CA VAL A 23 34.19 17.64 -0.58
C VAL A 23 34.13 18.24 0.81
N SER A 24 33.57 19.44 0.92
CA SER A 24 33.03 19.92 2.18
C SER A 24 31.92 18.95 2.52
N GLY A 25 32.23 17.94 3.33
CA GLY A 25 31.17 17.24 4.04
C GLY A 25 30.43 18.31 4.83
N ALA A 26 29.13 18.48 4.58
CA ALA A 26 28.29 19.39 5.33
C ALA A 26 28.33 18.96 6.80
N THR A 27 29.20 19.59 7.59
CA THR A 27 29.24 19.39 9.04
C THR A 27 28.18 20.31 9.63
N ILE A 28 27.02 19.73 9.98
CA ILE A 28 25.99 20.46 10.72
C ILE A 28 26.57 20.79 12.11
N ASP A 29 26.43 22.05 12.53
CA ASP A 29 26.76 22.45 13.90
C ASP A 29 25.96 21.59 14.89
N PRO A 30 26.60 20.87 15.83
CA PRO A 30 25.91 19.98 16.77
C PRO A 30 24.76 20.66 17.50
N LYS A 31 24.87 21.96 17.83
CA LYS A 31 23.76 22.70 18.46
C LYS A 31 22.56 22.89 17.55
N ARG A 32 22.81 23.18 16.27
CA ARG A 32 21.76 23.31 15.25
C ARG A 32 21.10 21.98 14.96
N PHE A 33 21.87 20.90 14.96
CA PHE A 33 21.34 19.54 14.82
C PHE A 33 20.40 19.17 15.97
N ASP A 34 20.74 19.53 17.22
CA ASP A 34 19.87 19.32 18.38
C ASP A 34 18.55 20.09 18.27
N GLU A 35 18.59 21.34 17.77
CA GLU A 35 17.39 22.15 17.51
C GLU A 35 16.53 21.56 16.39
N LEU A 36 17.14 21.12 15.27
CA LEU A 36 16.43 20.44 14.18
C LEU A 36 15.75 19.15 14.66
N ASN A 37 16.44 18.34 15.46
CA ASN A 37 15.87 17.11 16.02
C ASN A 37 14.68 17.39 16.96
N LYS A 38 14.73 18.50 17.70
CA LYS A 38 13.63 18.92 18.55
C LYS A 38 12.42 19.31 17.71
N ASP A 39 12.62 20.13 16.68
CA ASP A 39 11.59 20.57 15.74
C ASP A 39 10.93 19.38 15.04
N MET A 40 11.74 18.43 14.53
CA MET A 40 11.25 17.18 13.94
C MET A 40 10.42 16.35 14.93
N ARG A 41 10.85 16.24 16.19
CA ARG A 41 10.12 15.47 17.21
C ARG A 41 8.77 16.10 17.54
N ILE A 42 8.70 17.43 17.54
CA ILE A 42 7.45 18.17 17.74
C ILE A 42 6.53 17.92 16.55
N MET A 43 7.02 18.11 15.32
CA MET A 43 6.24 17.90 14.10
C MET A 43 5.76 16.45 13.97
N LYS A 44 6.63 15.47 14.24
CA LYS A 44 6.27 14.05 14.31
C LYS A 44 5.05 13.84 15.22
N LYS A 45 5.11 14.31 16.46
CA LYS A 45 3.99 14.16 17.41
C LYS A 45 2.72 14.84 16.94
N ILE A 46 2.84 16.02 16.33
CA ILE A 46 1.70 16.74 15.76
C ILE A 46 1.04 15.91 14.67
N ILE A 47 1.82 15.36 13.73
CA ILE A 47 1.30 14.50 12.66
C ILE A 47 0.67 13.23 13.26
N GLU A 48 1.35 12.56 14.20
CA GLU A 48 0.79 11.38 14.89
C GLU A 48 -0.55 11.71 15.55
N THR A 49 -0.64 12.83 16.27
CA THR A 49 -1.90 13.24 16.93
C THR A 49 -2.97 13.70 15.94
N SER A 50 -2.59 14.25 14.79
CA SER A 50 -3.56 14.71 13.81
C SER A 50 -4.21 13.55 13.08
N ILE A 51 -3.53 12.40 12.93
CA ILE A 51 -4.08 11.21 12.26
C ILE A 51 -4.66 10.17 13.25
N ALA A 52 -4.39 10.29 14.55
CA ALA A 52 -4.78 9.31 15.58
C ALA A 52 -6.27 9.16 15.84
N ASP A 53 -7.12 10.10 15.40
CA ASP A 53 -8.58 9.97 15.52
C ASP A 53 -9.15 8.89 14.57
N ASP A 54 -8.39 8.44 13.55
CA ASP A 54 -8.80 7.39 12.63
C ASP A 54 -8.17 6.05 13.04
N ASN A 55 -8.96 5.21 13.71
CA ASN A 55 -8.60 3.93 14.34
C ASN A 55 -8.17 2.81 13.34
N ARG A 56 -7.85 3.17 12.08
CA ARG A 56 -7.57 2.28 10.95
C ARG A 56 -6.19 2.46 10.34
N TYR A 57 -5.38 3.38 10.87
CA TYR A 57 -4.04 3.64 10.36
C TYR A 57 -3.03 3.64 11.49
N SER A 58 -1.83 3.10 11.22
CA SER A 58 -0.74 3.15 12.17
C SER A 58 -0.46 4.62 12.51
N ASN A 59 -0.45 4.94 13.80
CA ASN A 59 0.03 6.24 14.29
C ASN A 59 1.56 6.34 14.20
N ARG A 60 2.21 5.52 13.36
CA ARG A 60 3.65 5.47 13.25
C ARG A 60 4.08 6.48 12.19
N VAL A 61 4.77 7.50 12.67
CA VAL A 61 5.45 8.47 11.81
C VAL A 61 6.95 8.37 12.10
N GLU A 62 7.76 8.18 11.07
CA GLU A 62 9.21 8.35 11.18
C GLU A 62 9.60 9.73 10.68
N ALA A 63 10.64 10.30 11.28
CA ALA A 63 11.17 11.60 10.92
C ALA A 63 12.69 11.49 10.78
N ILE A 64 13.22 11.88 9.64
CA ILE A 64 14.65 11.88 9.32
C ILE A 64 15.02 13.26 8.77
N TYR A 65 16.21 13.76 9.14
CA TYR A 65 16.80 14.94 8.51
C TYR A 65 17.87 14.51 7.52
N LEU A 66 17.80 15.04 6.30
CA LEU A 66 18.78 14.86 5.25
C LEU A 66 19.49 16.20 5.02
N ALA A 67 20.80 16.25 5.28
CA ALA A 67 21.60 17.46 5.11
C ALA A 67 21.45 18.04 3.70
N ASP A 68 21.24 19.35 3.61
CA ASP A 68 21.05 20.11 2.35
C ASP A 68 19.81 19.69 1.54
N GLN A 69 18.94 18.84 2.09
CA GLN A 69 17.71 18.36 1.44
C GLN A 69 16.48 18.70 2.29
N GLY A 70 16.58 18.54 3.60
CA GLY A 70 15.58 18.95 4.59
C GLY A 70 14.98 17.79 5.38
N MET A 71 13.75 17.99 5.88
CA MET A 71 13.06 17.04 6.75
C MET A 71 12.22 16.06 5.93
N VAL A 72 12.31 14.77 6.25
CA VAL A 72 11.52 13.70 5.65
C VAL A 72 10.65 13.07 6.74
N PHE A 73 9.34 13.05 6.52
CA PHE A 73 8.38 12.37 7.36
C PHE A 73 7.78 11.20 6.60
N THR A 74 7.92 9.99 7.14
CA THR A 74 7.32 8.77 6.59
C THR A 74 6.11 8.41 7.43
N ILE A 75 4.93 8.47 6.82
CA ILE A 75 3.66 8.05 7.39
C ILE A 75 3.42 6.62 6.94
N PHE A 76 3.47 5.70 7.90
CA PHE A 76 3.27 4.28 7.64
C PHE A 76 1.78 3.99 7.61
N SER A 77 1.30 3.44 6.49
CA SER A 77 0.03 2.71 6.54
C SER A 77 0.29 1.43 7.34
N SER A 78 -0.62 1.08 8.23
CA SER A 78 -0.55 -0.18 8.99
C SER A 78 -0.74 -1.42 8.09
N SER A 79 -0.98 -1.24 6.79
CA SER A 79 -1.24 -2.33 5.86
C SER A 79 -0.16 -3.41 5.87
N LEU A 80 -0.61 -4.64 6.16
CA LEU A 80 0.14 -5.87 6.38
C LEU A 80 1.29 -6.23 5.42
N ILE A 81 2.17 -7.08 5.97
CA ILE A 81 3.00 -8.14 5.37
C ILE A 81 2.95 -8.19 3.83
N PRO A 82 4.09 -7.96 3.13
CA PRO A 82 4.16 -8.11 1.68
C PRO A 82 4.08 -9.59 1.31
N LEU A 83 2.88 -10.09 1.09
CA LEU A 83 2.69 -11.40 0.47
C LEU A 83 2.88 -11.28 -1.06
N PRO A 84 3.53 -12.26 -1.70
CA PRO A 84 3.85 -12.22 -3.12
C PRO A 84 2.61 -12.08 -4.01
N ASP A 85 2.78 -11.36 -5.11
CA ASP A 85 1.73 -11.04 -6.09
C ASP A 85 1.30 -12.30 -6.86
N PHE A 86 0.20 -12.90 -6.44
CA PHE A 86 -0.47 -13.92 -7.25
C PHE A 86 -1.57 -13.24 -8.07
N ASN A 87 -1.41 -13.25 -9.40
CA ASN A 87 -2.32 -12.69 -10.41
C ASN A 87 -3.75 -13.31 -10.45
N GLY A 88 -4.25 -13.86 -9.34
CA GLY A 88 -5.56 -14.51 -9.24
C GLY A 88 -6.29 -14.12 -7.96
N ASP A 89 -7.42 -13.43 -8.13
CA ASP A 89 -8.57 -13.28 -7.21
C ASP A 89 -8.28 -13.54 -5.72
N TRP A 90 -7.39 -12.73 -5.13
CA TRP A 90 -6.97 -12.85 -3.73
C TRP A 90 -8.15 -12.74 -2.75
N GLU A 91 -9.20 -11.98 -3.06
CA GLU A 91 -10.39 -11.91 -2.21
C GLU A 91 -11.20 -13.21 -2.22
N ALA A 92 -11.23 -13.94 -3.34
CA ALA A 92 -11.84 -15.27 -3.40
C ALA A 92 -11.00 -16.34 -2.68
N TRP A 93 -9.68 -16.15 -2.60
CA TRP A 93 -8.74 -17.01 -1.87
C TRP A 93 -8.67 -16.71 -0.37
N GLY A 94 -8.63 -15.42 -0.01
CA GLY A 94 -8.40 -14.88 1.33
C GLY A 94 -9.54 -15.14 2.31
N GLU A 95 -10.70 -15.62 1.87
CA GLU A 95 -11.85 -15.87 2.76
C GLU A 95 -12.13 -17.35 3.01
N SER A 96 -11.62 -18.25 2.14
CA SER A 96 -11.54 -19.67 2.45
C SER A 96 -10.30 -19.99 3.29
N ILE A 97 -9.25 -19.19 3.14
CA ILE A 97 -7.97 -19.41 3.81
C ILE A 97 -7.77 -18.40 4.95
N GLY A 98 -8.17 -17.14 4.87
CA GLY A 98 -7.86 -16.12 5.89
C GLY A 98 -8.24 -16.49 7.32
N ALA A 99 -9.37 -17.18 7.53
CA ALA A 99 -9.73 -17.70 8.86
C ALA A 99 -8.87 -18.89 9.31
N HIS A 100 -8.34 -19.68 8.37
CA HIS A 100 -7.54 -20.88 8.61
C HIS A 100 -6.02 -20.65 8.52
N THR A 101 -5.52 -19.67 7.78
CA THR A 101 -4.12 -19.26 7.79
C THR A 101 -3.79 -18.35 8.94
N LEU A 102 -4.74 -17.56 9.47
CA LEU A 102 -4.50 -16.85 10.72
C LEU A 102 -4.24 -17.83 11.86
N SER A 103 -4.98 -18.94 11.93
CA SER A 103 -4.66 -20.01 12.88
C SER A 103 -3.35 -20.73 12.56
N VAL A 104 -3.07 -21.04 11.28
CA VAL A 104 -1.81 -21.71 10.89
C VAL A 104 -0.57 -20.83 11.10
N VAL A 105 -0.65 -19.53 10.85
CA VAL A 105 0.42 -18.55 11.12
C VAL A 105 0.58 -18.39 12.62
N ARG A 106 -0.51 -18.20 13.38
CA ARG A 106 -0.49 -18.18 14.86
C ARG A 106 0.15 -19.43 15.46
N ASP A 107 -0.16 -20.60 14.91
CA ASP A 107 0.33 -21.90 15.39
C ASP A 107 1.77 -22.20 14.91
N ALA A 108 2.25 -21.54 13.86
CA ALA A 108 3.62 -21.66 13.34
C ALA A 108 4.63 -20.68 14.00
N ILE A 109 4.16 -19.56 14.56
CA ILE A 109 5.00 -18.59 15.29
C ILE A 109 5.83 -19.20 16.43
N PRO A 110 5.29 -20.08 17.32
CA PRO A 110 6.10 -20.68 18.38
C PRO A 110 7.24 -21.58 17.85
N ALA A 111 7.24 -21.96 16.57
CA ALA A 111 8.28 -22.79 15.97
C ALA A 111 9.52 -21.98 15.50
N VAL A 112 9.39 -20.69 15.22
CA VAL A 112 10.50 -19.83 14.70
C VAL A 112 11.11 -18.95 15.79
N ALA A 113 10.37 -18.74 16.88
CA ALA A 113 10.80 -17.94 18.02
C ALA A 113 12.24 -18.23 18.49
N PRO A 114 12.75 -19.47 18.68
CA PRO A 114 14.03 -19.69 19.37
C PRO A 114 15.30 -19.22 18.64
N VAL A 115 15.21 -18.67 17.42
CA VAL A 115 16.38 -18.27 16.61
C VAL A 115 16.69 -16.77 16.69
N LEU A 116 15.75 -15.94 17.15
CA LEU A 116 15.88 -14.48 17.12
C LEU A 116 16.34 -13.89 18.47
N PRO A 117 17.17 -12.83 18.47
CA PRO A 117 17.47 -12.04 19.66
C PRO A 117 16.20 -11.52 20.34
N PRO A 118 16.17 -11.37 21.68
CA PRO A 118 14.98 -10.99 22.42
C PRO A 118 14.40 -9.63 22.02
N GLU A 119 15.23 -8.68 21.58
CA GLU A 119 14.78 -7.37 21.08
C GLU A 119 14.06 -7.51 19.73
N ALA A 120 14.65 -8.27 18.79
CA ALA A 120 14.03 -8.55 17.49
C ALA A 120 12.74 -9.38 17.60
N ARG A 121 12.62 -10.20 18.65
CA ARG A 121 11.37 -10.92 18.97
C ARG A 121 10.28 -9.96 19.45
N ALA A 122 10.62 -9.03 20.34
CA ALA A 122 9.65 -8.07 20.88
C ALA A 122 9.14 -7.12 19.79
N GLU A 123 10.01 -6.67 18.88
CA GLU A 123 9.61 -5.87 17.72
C GLU A 123 8.71 -6.66 16.76
N MET A 124 9.08 -7.92 16.46
CA MET A 124 8.27 -8.79 15.59
C MET A 124 6.92 -9.14 16.23
N GLU A 125 6.86 -9.42 17.53
CA GLU A 125 5.61 -9.69 18.26
C GLU A 125 4.70 -8.46 18.28
N ALA A 126 5.26 -7.27 18.52
CA ALA A 126 4.50 -6.01 18.48
C ALA A 126 3.98 -5.69 17.07
N GLU A 127 4.80 -5.89 16.03
CA GLU A 127 4.41 -5.69 14.63
C GLU A 127 3.32 -6.67 14.19
N ILE A 128 3.38 -7.92 14.67
CA ILE A 128 2.35 -8.95 14.42
C ILE A 128 1.06 -8.63 15.18
N GLU A 129 1.14 -8.18 16.43
CA GLU A 129 -0.04 -7.84 17.24
C GLU A 129 -0.77 -6.62 16.66
N ASP A 130 -0.03 -5.60 16.23
CA ASP A 130 -0.58 -4.41 15.56
C ASP A 130 -1.22 -4.80 14.21
N SER A 131 -0.53 -5.65 13.43
CA SER A 131 -1.06 -6.22 12.17
C SER A 131 -2.32 -7.07 12.38
N LEU A 132 -2.43 -7.79 13.49
CA LEU A 132 -3.59 -8.65 13.81
C LEU A 132 -4.80 -7.82 14.27
N ALA A 133 -4.57 -6.84 15.16
CA ALA A 133 -5.60 -5.93 15.64
C ALA A 133 -6.19 -5.10 14.48
N GLU A 134 -5.35 -4.71 13.52
CA GLU A 134 -5.79 -4.01 12.32
C GLU A 134 -6.42 -4.96 11.29
N LEU A 135 -5.95 -6.20 11.11
CA LEU A 135 -6.67 -7.19 10.30
C LEU A 135 -8.10 -7.37 10.79
N GLU A 136 -8.30 -7.41 12.11
CA GLU A 136 -9.64 -7.40 12.71
C GLU A 136 -10.39 -6.09 12.42
N GLY A 137 -9.71 -4.94 12.44
CA GLY A 137 -10.23 -3.60 12.12
C GLY A 137 -10.56 -3.34 10.63
N GLU A 138 -9.78 -3.86 9.68
CA GLU A 138 -9.98 -3.67 8.24
C GLU A 138 -10.99 -4.69 7.68
N PHE A 139 -11.02 -5.92 8.23
CA PHE A 139 -12.15 -6.84 8.04
C PHE A 139 -13.40 -6.44 8.83
N SER A 140 -13.34 -5.44 9.71
CA SER A 140 -14.53 -4.89 10.40
C SER A 140 -15.33 -3.96 9.49
N GLY A 141 -16.02 -4.55 8.52
CA GLY A 141 -17.36 -4.06 8.22
C GLY A 141 -18.27 -4.31 9.44
N PRO A 142 -19.38 -3.57 9.61
CA PRO A 142 -20.37 -3.93 10.62
C PRO A 142 -20.71 -5.42 10.48
N ALA A 143 -20.90 -6.12 11.60
CA ALA A 143 -21.05 -7.59 11.61
C ALA A 143 -22.11 -8.09 10.59
N SER A 144 -23.15 -7.28 10.34
CA SER A 144 -24.18 -7.50 9.32
C SER A 144 -23.64 -7.61 7.89
N ASP A 145 -22.66 -6.78 7.53
CA ASP A 145 -22.07 -6.76 6.19
C ASP A 145 -21.19 -8.00 5.97
N ARG A 146 -20.52 -8.46 7.03
CA ARG A 146 -19.70 -9.68 7.00
C ARG A 146 -20.56 -10.93 6.81
N GLU A 147 -21.67 -11.01 7.54
CA GLU A 147 -22.61 -12.13 7.43
C GLU A 147 -23.28 -12.16 6.06
N GLY A 148 -23.77 -11.01 5.57
CA GLY A 148 -24.36 -10.91 4.24
C GLY A 148 -23.38 -11.30 3.11
N LEU A 149 -22.10 -10.91 3.21
CA LEU A 149 -21.08 -11.32 2.23
C LEU A 149 -20.76 -12.81 2.30
N ARG A 150 -20.73 -13.37 3.51
CA ARG A 150 -20.53 -14.81 3.71
C ARG A 150 -21.66 -15.61 3.10
N GLU A 151 -22.91 -15.21 3.32
CA GLU A 151 -24.08 -15.83 2.71
C GLU A 151 -24.05 -15.76 1.18
N LEU A 152 -23.72 -14.58 0.61
CA LEU A 152 -23.61 -14.40 -0.83
C LEU A 152 -22.54 -15.33 -1.45
N ARG A 153 -21.43 -15.56 -0.76
CA ARG A 153 -20.38 -16.50 -1.21
C ARG A 153 -20.83 -17.94 -1.15
N GLU A 154 -21.49 -18.32 -0.07
CA GLU A 154 -22.00 -19.69 0.08
C GLU A 154 -23.03 -19.98 -1.01
N GLN A 155 -23.92 -19.02 -1.30
CA GLN A 155 -24.84 -19.10 -2.43
C GLN A 155 -24.10 -19.24 -3.77
N ALA A 156 -23.08 -18.42 -4.02
CA ALA A 156 -22.29 -18.50 -5.25
C ALA A 156 -21.54 -19.84 -5.38
N ARG A 157 -21.04 -20.39 -4.27
CA ARG A 157 -20.38 -21.70 -4.22
C ARG A 157 -21.36 -22.81 -4.61
N GLN A 158 -22.53 -22.86 -3.97
CA GLN A 158 -23.58 -23.81 -4.28
C GLN A 158 -24.03 -23.70 -5.75
N GLN A 159 -24.21 -22.47 -6.26
CA GLN A 159 -24.55 -22.24 -7.68
C GLN A 159 -23.46 -22.73 -8.63
N ARG A 160 -22.16 -22.59 -8.30
CA ARG A 160 -21.04 -23.12 -9.10
C ARG A 160 -21.03 -24.65 -9.10
N GLU A 161 -21.31 -25.28 -7.97
CA GLU A 161 -21.40 -26.74 -7.86
C GLU A 161 -22.54 -27.26 -8.73
N GLU A 162 -23.74 -26.72 -8.57
CA GLU A 162 -24.90 -27.06 -9.39
C GLU A 162 -24.65 -26.82 -10.89
N TYR A 163 -24.01 -25.71 -11.24
CA TYR A 163 -23.62 -25.43 -12.63
C TYR A 163 -22.66 -26.50 -13.19
N ARG A 164 -21.65 -26.90 -12.41
CA ARG A 164 -20.67 -27.95 -12.81
C ARG A 164 -21.32 -29.32 -12.90
N ASP A 165 -22.26 -29.63 -12.02
CA ASP A 165 -22.96 -30.91 -11.99
C ASP A 165 -23.94 -31.02 -13.17
N ASN A 166 -24.65 -29.94 -13.49
CA ASN A 166 -25.47 -29.87 -14.69
C ASN A 166 -24.64 -29.99 -15.98
N LEU A 167 -23.44 -29.38 -16.04
CA LEU A 167 -22.52 -29.59 -17.17
C LEU A 167 -22.01 -31.03 -17.28
N ARG A 168 -21.78 -31.72 -16.15
CA ARG A 168 -21.43 -33.15 -16.14
C ARG A 168 -22.59 -33.99 -16.65
N LYS A 169 -23.79 -33.72 -16.15
CA LYS A 169 -25.02 -34.38 -16.55
C LYS A 169 -25.32 -34.19 -18.04
N LEU A 170 -25.11 -32.98 -18.58
CA LEU A 170 -25.24 -32.71 -20.01
C LEU A 170 -24.31 -33.61 -20.84
N ARG A 171 -23.03 -33.73 -20.46
CA ARG A 171 -22.07 -34.63 -21.12
C ARG A 171 -22.42 -36.11 -20.97
N GLU A 172 -23.05 -36.50 -19.88
CA GLU A 172 -23.57 -37.87 -19.69
C GLU A 172 -24.73 -38.15 -20.64
N ILE A 173 -25.71 -37.25 -20.70
CA ILE A 173 -26.85 -37.32 -21.62
C ILE A 173 -26.38 -37.37 -23.08
N GLU A 174 -25.38 -36.57 -23.46
CA GLU A 174 -24.80 -36.59 -24.81
C GLU A 174 -24.13 -37.94 -25.15
N ARG A 175 -23.47 -38.57 -24.17
CA ARG A 175 -22.85 -39.89 -24.36
C ARG A 175 -23.90 -41.00 -24.45
N GLU A 176 -24.95 -40.91 -23.65
CA GLU A 176 -26.06 -41.87 -23.66
C GLU A 176 -26.89 -41.76 -24.94
N SER A 177 -27.18 -40.53 -25.41
CA SER A 177 -27.99 -40.30 -26.61
C SER A 177 -27.33 -40.86 -27.86
N TYR A 178 -25.99 -40.88 -27.92
CA TYR A 178 -25.24 -41.49 -29.01
C TYR A 178 -25.43 -43.02 -29.08
N ARG A 179 -25.65 -43.68 -27.94
CA ARG A 179 -25.78 -45.15 -27.82
C ARG A 179 -27.23 -45.63 -27.69
N ALA A 180 -28.17 -44.72 -27.49
CA ALA A 180 -29.55 -45.03 -27.19
C ALA A 180 -30.39 -45.41 -28.44
N GLU A 181 -31.39 -46.27 -28.21
CA GLU A 181 -32.47 -46.54 -29.17
C GLU A 181 -33.45 -45.36 -29.26
N THR A 182 -34.30 -45.35 -30.29
CA THR A 182 -35.14 -44.19 -30.68
C THR A 182 -36.05 -43.68 -29.56
N GLU A 183 -36.70 -44.55 -28.79
CA GLU A 183 -37.58 -44.15 -27.68
C GLU A 183 -36.80 -43.52 -26.52
N ARG A 184 -35.62 -44.08 -26.20
CA ARG A 184 -34.75 -43.54 -25.15
C ARG A 184 -34.12 -42.20 -25.55
N LYS A 185 -33.92 -41.94 -26.84
CA LYS A 185 -33.46 -40.64 -27.34
C LYS A 185 -34.47 -39.52 -27.05
N GLU A 186 -35.76 -39.77 -27.23
CA GLU A 186 -36.80 -38.77 -26.95
C GLU A 186 -36.87 -38.39 -25.46
N GLU A 187 -36.64 -39.36 -24.56
CA GLU A 187 -36.53 -39.09 -23.12
C GLU A 187 -35.28 -38.25 -22.80
N LEU A 188 -34.14 -38.62 -23.38
CA LEU A 188 -32.88 -37.91 -23.20
C LEU A 188 -32.91 -36.48 -23.74
N ASP A 189 -33.65 -36.21 -24.83
CA ASP A 189 -33.85 -34.85 -25.36
C ASP A 189 -34.67 -33.97 -24.41
N LYS A 190 -35.68 -34.54 -23.74
CA LYS A 190 -36.44 -33.84 -22.71
C LYS A 190 -35.56 -33.52 -21.50
N GLU A 191 -34.77 -34.50 -21.05
CA GLU A 191 -33.85 -34.32 -19.94
C GLU A 191 -32.77 -33.29 -20.26
N ARG A 192 -32.22 -33.34 -21.48
CA ARG A 192 -31.28 -32.34 -22.01
C ARG A 192 -31.86 -30.93 -21.93
N SER A 193 -33.09 -30.72 -22.40
CA SER A 193 -33.73 -29.40 -22.35
C SER A 193 -33.90 -28.87 -20.93
N LEU A 194 -34.21 -29.74 -19.96
CA LEU A 194 -34.31 -29.36 -18.55
C LEU A 194 -32.95 -28.97 -17.97
N VAL A 195 -31.91 -29.75 -18.28
CA VAL A 195 -30.52 -29.48 -17.83
C VAL A 195 -29.99 -28.19 -18.45
N GLU A 196 -30.24 -27.95 -19.74
CA GLU A 196 -29.85 -26.69 -20.42
C GLU A 196 -30.52 -25.46 -19.78
N LYS A 197 -31.80 -25.55 -19.41
CA LYS A 197 -32.49 -24.49 -18.67
C LYS A 197 -31.88 -24.25 -17.29
N ALA A 198 -31.49 -25.32 -16.58
CA ALA A 198 -30.81 -25.20 -15.29
C ALA A 198 -29.43 -24.54 -15.44
N ILE A 199 -28.66 -24.92 -16.46
CA ILE A 199 -27.35 -24.30 -16.79
C ILE A 199 -27.52 -22.80 -17.02
N GLU A 200 -28.48 -22.39 -17.85
CA GLU A 200 -28.69 -20.97 -18.15
C GLU A 200 -29.14 -20.18 -16.91
N LYS A 201 -30.00 -20.79 -16.08
CA LYS A 201 -30.40 -20.22 -14.78
C LYS A 201 -29.18 -19.96 -13.89
N TYR A 202 -28.36 -20.98 -13.60
CA TYR A 202 -27.21 -20.82 -12.71
C TYR A 202 -26.13 -19.90 -13.30
N LYS A 203 -25.92 -19.94 -14.61
CA LYS A 203 -25.03 -19.01 -15.31
C LYS A 203 -25.47 -17.55 -15.11
N SER A 204 -26.76 -17.26 -15.26
CA SER A 204 -27.30 -15.92 -15.05
C SER A 204 -27.13 -15.44 -13.60
N GLN A 205 -27.30 -16.34 -12.62
CA GLN A 205 -27.11 -16.04 -11.20
C GLN A 205 -25.65 -15.75 -10.86
N LEU A 206 -24.72 -16.51 -11.42
CA LEU A 206 -23.28 -16.27 -11.26
C LEU A 206 -22.86 -14.93 -11.87
N GLN A 207 -23.39 -14.56 -13.04
CA GLN A 207 -23.14 -13.23 -13.63
C GLN A 207 -23.68 -12.09 -12.77
N GLN A 208 -24.84 -12.27 -12.13
CA GLN A 208 -25.37 -11.27 -11.20
C GLN A 208 -24.50 -11.16 -9.95
N TYR A 209 -24.00 -12.28 -9.43
CA TYR A 209 -23.07 -12.30 -8.31
C TYR A 209 -21.76 -11.57 -8.65
N GLU A 210 -21.16 -11.85 -9.81
CA GLU A 210 -19.95 -11.18 -10.28
C GLU A 210 -20.13 -9.67 -10.38
N LYS A 211 -21.26 -9.20 -10.92
CA LYS A 211 -21.59 -7.77 -10.98
C LYS A 211 -21.70 -7.15 -9.58
N LYS A 212 -22.43 -7.78 -8.66
CA LYS A 212 -22.55 -7.30 -7.28
C LYS A 212 -21.19 -7.22 -6.58
N MET A 213 -20.32 -8.21 -6.79
CA MET A 213 -18.98 -8.20 -6.23
C MET A 213 -18.10 -7.12 -6.85
N ALA A 214 -18.21 -6.86 -8.16
CA ALA A 214 -17.52 -5.77 -8.82
C ALA A 214 -17.95 -4.39 -8.27
N GLU A 215 -19.26 -4.17 -8.10
CA GLU A 215 -19.80 -2.93 -7.50
C GLU A 215 -19.32 -2.74 -6.05
N LEU A 216 -19.31 -3.81 -5.26
CA LEU A 216 -18.78 -3.79 -3.89
C LEU A 216 -17.28 -3.48 -3.86
N ARG A 217 -16.50 -4.00 -4.81
CA ARG A 217 -15.07 -3.68 -4.95
C ARG A 217 -14.85 -2.22 -5.30
N GLU A 218 -15.58 -1.70 -6.29
CA GLU A 218 -15.46 -0.29 -6.67
C GLU A 218 -15.84 0.65 -5.53
N THR A 219 -16.91 0.35 -4.80
CA THR A 219 -17.33 1.17 -3.65
C THR A 219 -16.32 1.12 -2.51
N ARG A 220 -15.69 -0.03 -2.24
CA ARG A 220 -14.60 -0.15 -1.25
C ARG A 220 -13.36 0.61 -1.68
N GLN A 221 -12.93 0.46 -2.93
CA GLN A 221 -11.79 1.19 -3.47
C GLN A 221 -12.00 2.71 -3.41
N LYS A 222 -13.20 3.19 -3.76
CA LYS A 222 -13.55 4.61 -3.63
C LYS A 222 -13.48 5.08 -2.18
N LYS A 223 -14.08 4.35 -1.24
CA LYS A 223 -14.02 4.69 0.19
C LYS A 223 -12.59 4.70 0.72
N GLN A 224 -11.77 3.72 0.34
CA GLN A 224 -10.37 3.65 0.74
C GLN A 224 -9.59 4.85 0.18
N LEU A 225 -9.77 5.18 -1.10
CA LEU A 225 -9.14 6.36 -1.71
C LEU A 225 -9.60 7.65 -1.03
N GLU A 226 -10.89 7.80 -0.75
CA GLU A 226 -11.44 8.97 -0.04
C GLU A 226 -10.83 9.11 1.36
N GLN A 227 -10.67 8.01 2.10
CA GLN A 227 -10.04 7.98 3.41
C GLN A 227 -8.54 8.33 3.33
N GLN A 228 -7.80 7.74 2.38
CA GLN A 228 -6.39 8.07 2.13
C GLN A 228 -6.22 9.55 1.80
N MET A 229 -7.10 10.10 0.95
CA MET A 229 -7.09 11.53 0.60
C MET A 229 -7.44 12.41 1.80
N ALA A 230 -8.37 11.99 2.66
CA ALA A 230 -8.72 12.71 3.87
C ALA A 230 -7.53 12.76 4.85
N MET A 231 -6.87 11.63 5.09
CA MET A 231 -5.68 11.58 5.94
C MET A 231 -4.54 12.43 5.37
N MET A 232 -4.27 12.35 4.06
CA MET A 232 -3.26 13.17 3.41
C MET A 232 -3.54 14.65 3.62
N LYS A 233 -4.81 15.08 3.44
CA LYS A 233 -5.22 16.47 3.70
C LYS A 233 -5.08 16.86 5.16
N GLN A 234 -5.41 15.98 6.10
CA GLN A 234 -5.28 16.22 7.54
C GLN A 234 -3.82 16.36 7.96
N THR A 235 -2.94 15.52 7.42
CA THR A 235 -1.48 15.60 7.61
C THR A 235 -0.93 16.92 7.09
N ILE A 236 -1.31 17.31 5.86
CA ILE A 236 -0.87 18.56 5.25
C ILE A 236 -1.45 19.78 5.98
N SER A 237 -2.70 19.70 6.46
CA SER A 237 -3.29 20.74 7.31
C SER A 237 -2.52 20.92 8.61
N ALA A 238 -2.15 19.82 9.27
CA ALA A 238 -1.32 19.89 10.47
C ALA A 238 0.07 20.47 10.16
N LEU A 239 0.67 20.11 9.03
CA LEU A 239 1.95 20.71 8.60
C LEU A 239 1.84 22.24 8.41
N CYS A 240 0.72 22.70 7.83
CA CYS A 240 0.40 24.10 7.62
C CYS A 240 0.17 24.85 8.94
N ASP A 241 -0.67 24.30 9.83
CA ASP A 241 -1.00 24.89 11.13
C ASP A 241 0.24 25.05 12.03
N TYR A 242 1.16 24.08 11.94
CA TYR A 242 2.34 24.00 12.77
C TYR A 242 3.63 24.34 12.05
N GLN A 243 3.55 25.06 10.93
CA GLN A 243 4.71 25.52 10.16
C GLN A 243 5.78 26.25 11.01
N ALA A 244 5.36 26.92 12.08
CA ALA A 244 6.26 27.62 13.00
C ALA A 244 7.25 26.67 13.70
N SER A 245 6.93 25.38 13.78
CA SER A 245 7.85 24.35 14.30
C SER A 245 8.95 23.95 13.30
N LEU A 246 8.92 24.46 12.07
CA LEU A 246 9.97 24.26 11.05
C LEU A 246 10.99 25.42 11.02
N ARG A 247 11.01 26.26 12.06
CA ARG A 247 11.81 27.50 12.08
C ARG A 247 13.31 27.26 11.89
N THR A 248 13.84 26.16 12.41
CA THR A 248 15.28 25.85 12.36
C THR A 248 15.73 25.31 10.99
N LEU A 249 14.76 24.88 10.16
CA LEU A 249 15.00 24.44 8.79
C LEU A 249 15.48 25.63 7.94
N PRO A 250 16.57 25.50 7.16
CA PRO A 250 16.94 26.50 6.14
C PRO A 250 15.82 26.80 5.13
N ASP A 251 15.85 27.99 4.55
CA ASP A 251 14.83 28.46 3.59
C ASP A 251 14.95 27.77 2.22
N ASP A 252 16.13 27.25 1.89
CA ASP A 252 16.44 26.50 0.68
C ASP A 252 16.17 24.99 0.79
N GLU A 253 15.82 24.50 1.98
CA GLU A 253 15.52 23.09 2.23
C GLU A 253 14.01 22.77 2.13
N HIS A 254 13.71 21.47 2.04
CA HIS A 254 12.38 20.96 1.74
C HIS A 254 11.80 20.16 2.92
N VAL A 255 10.47 20.05 2.93
CA VAL A 255 9.76 19.09 3.75
C VAL A 255 9.18 18.02 2.83
N THR A 256 9.56 16.77 3.04
CA THR A 256 9.07 15.63 2.28
C THR A 256 8.11 14.83 3.14
N LEU A 257 6.91 14.56 2.63
CA LEU A 257 5.96 13.61 3.20
C LEU A 257 5.96 12.35 2.32
N ILE A 258 6.24 11.20 2.92
CA ILE A 258 6.14 9.88 2.28
C ILE A 258 4.94 9.17 2.90
N PHE A 259 3.92 8.90 2.09
CA PHE A 259 2.79 8.08 2.49
C PHE A 259 3.01 6.67 1.95
N GLU A 260 3.39 5.74 2.82
CA GLU A 260 3.75 4.37 2.42
C GLU A 260 2.50 3.60 1.96
N LYS A 261 2.54 2.99 0.77
CA LYS A 261 1.42 2.24 0.16
C LYS A 261 0.16 3.07 -0.17
N PHE A 262 0.31 4.39 -0.40
CA PHE A 262 -0.78 5.33 -0.79
C PHE A 262 -0.84 5.63 -2.30
N GLY A 263 -0.07 4.93 -3.13
CA GLY A 263 -0.08 5.08 -4.58
C GLY A 263 -1.25 4.38 -5.28
N ASP A 264 -1.31 4.50 -6.60
CA ASP A 264 -2.38 3.92 -7.44
C ASP A 264 -2.44 2.39 -7.35
N SER A 265 -1.32 1.77 -6.99
CA SER A 265 -1.26 0.37 -6.57
C SER A 265 -0.92 0.27 -5.08
N ARG A 266 -1.41 -0.78 -4.40
CA ARG A 266 -1.17 -1.06 -2.96
C ARG A 266 0.31 -1.26 -2.58
N LYS A 267 1.22 -1.11 -3.53
CA LYS A 267 2.67 -1.29 -3.38
C LYS A 267 3.45 -0.01 -3.62
N GLN A 268 2.76 1.06 -4.04
CA GLN A 268 3.40 2.31 -4.39
C GLN A 268 3.32 3.30 -3.24
N ASP A 269 4.41 3.97 -2.98
CA ASP A 269 4.50 5.06 -2.03
C ASP A 269 4.14 6.37 -2.72
N LYS A 270 3.40 7.21 -2.01
CA LYS A 270 3.09 8.55 -2.50
C LYS A 270 3.98 9.55 -1.80
N ILE A 271 4.85 10.21 -2.57
CA ILE A 271 5.84 11.14 -2.04
C ILE A 271 5.44 12.55 -2.44
N MET A 272 5.42 13.47 -1.48
CA MET A 272 5.12 14.88 -1.69
C MET A 272 6.24 15.74 -1.12
N VAL A 273 6.86 16.57 -1.96
CA VAL A 273 7.94 17.47 -1.58
C VAL A 273 7.45 18.91 -1.61
N PHE A 274 7.58 19.59 -0.47
CA PHE A 274 7.21 20.98 -0.26
C PHE A 274 8.45 21.81 -0.01
N LYS A 275 8.54 23.00 -0.64
CA LYS A 275 9.55 23.99 -0.25
C LYS A 275 9.13 24.64 1.06
N LYS A 276 10.08 24.96 1.94
CA LYS A 276 9.78 25.68 3.18
C LYS A 276 9.02 26.98 2.94
N SER A 277 9.41 27.77 1.94
CA SER A 277 8.72 29.01 1.58
C SER A 277 7.24 28.81 1.22
N THR A 278 6.88 27.69 0.59
CA THR A 278 5.50 27.38 0.22
C THR A 278 4.67 26.98 1.44
N LEU A 279 5.32 26.42 2.47
CA LEU A 279 4.67 26.16 3.75
C LEU A 279 4.43 27.46 4.52
N GLU A 280 5.39 28.40 4.51
CA GLU A 280 5.30 29.74 5.14
C GLU A 280 4.05 30.53 4.75
N ASP A 281 3.68 30.44 3.47
CA ASP A 281 2.51 31.09 2.87
C ASP A 281 1.23 30.22 2.94
N CYS A 282 1.25 29.12 3.68
CA CYS A 282 0.13 28.19 3.71
C CYS A 282 -1.05 28.74 4.52
N GLU A 283 -2.25 28.66 3.91
CA GLU A 283 -3.52 28.89 4.58
C GLU A 283 -4.19 27.57 4.93
N SER A 284 -4.53 27.36 6.21
CA SER A 284 -5.22 26.15 6.69
C SER A 284 -6.67 26.00 6.22
N THR A 285 -7.09 26.73 5.19
CA THR A 285 -8.40 26.58 4.55
C THR A 285 -8.37 25.43 3.55
N THR A 286 -9.52 24.81 3.27
CA THR A 286 -9.61 23.72 2.26
C THR A 286 -9.03 24.15 0.90
N SER A 287 -9.21 25.42 0.52
CA SER A 287 -8.66 25.97 -0.72
C SER A 287 -7.14 26.12 -0.66
N GLY A 288 -6.60 26.59 0.47
CA GLY A 288 -5.16 26.69 0.70
C GLY A 288 -4.46 25.34 0.69
N ILE A 289 -5.02 24.33 1.36
CA ILE A 289 -4.48 22.96 1.35
C ILE A 289 -4.50 22.35 -0.04
N ASN A 290 -5.58 22.51 -0.81
CA ASN A 290 -5.64 22.02 -2.19
C ASN A 290 -4.60 22.70 -3.09
N LYS A 291 -4.37 24.00 -2.89
CA LYS A 291 -3.32 24.75 -3.59
C LYS A 291 -1.93 24.22 -3.23
N LEU A 292 -1.66 24.03 -1.93
CA LEU A 292 -0.39 23.47 -1.44
C LEU A 292 -0.12 22.07 -2.02
N ILE A 293 -1.14 21.21 -2.07
CA ILE A 293 -1.05 19.88 -2.72
C ILE A 293 -0.67 20.01 -4.20
N SER A 294 -1.24 20.98 -4.92
CA SER A 294 -0.97 21.19 -6.35
C SER A 294 0.41 21.78 -6.64
N GLU A 295 0.96 22.53 -5.69
CA GLU A 295 2.30 23.14 -5.80
C GLU A 295 3.41 22.18 -5.34
N ALA A 296 3.05 21.14 -4.60
CA ALA A 296 3.97 20.08 -4.20
C ALA A 296 4.52 19.31 -5.41
N THR A 297 5.80 18.95 -5.34
CA THR A 297 6.35 17.99 -6.30
C THR A 297 5.95 16.59 -5.87
N GLN A 298 5.19 15.89 -6.72
CA GLN A 298 4.60 14.59 -6.41
C GLN A 298 5.32 13.46 -7.14
N TYR A 299 5.62 12.37 -6.43
CA TYR A 299 6.12 11.12 -6.99
C TYR A 299 5.26 9.94 -6.53
N SER A 300 5.20 8.90 -7.36
CA SER A 300 4.62 7.60 -7.02
C SER A 300 5.68 6.54 -7.32
N GLN A 301 6.12 5.79 -6.32
CA GLN A 301 7.20 4.79 -6.46
C GLN A 301 6.74 3.41 -6.03
#